data_AF-A0A8T1DEL1-F1
#
_entry.id   AF-A0A8T1DEL1-F1
#
_cell.length_a   1.000
_cell.length_b   1.000
_cell.length_c   1.000
_cell.angle_alpha   90.00
_cell.angle_beta   90.00
_cell.angle_gamma   90.00
#
_symmetry.space_group_name_H-M   'P 1'
#
loop_
_entity.id
_entity.type
_entity.pdbx_description
1 polymer ?
#
loop_
_entity_poly.entity_id
_entity_poly.type
_entity_poly.pdbx_seq_one_letter_code
_entity_poly.pdbx_strand_id
1 'polypeptide(L)'
;MRVDVETNGDATPSHTAFSRFSHTARKFIDRCERSLHHTNRSQFLRGEEHHRKWFVTNSSHVRECLAELLGTFVMICFGMGVNNQVSLSEETNGTWLSINMAWGIGILMAVYCSEGVSGAHLNPSVTLAHCVYGRLPWWKMPGYFLSQLAGAFVGAAAIYLLDYQKIQKIDPDLETTQSNFATYPSDDISNYTAFYTEALATGMLLLCIYAITDQNNPSA
;
A
#
# COMPACT_ATOMS: atom_id res chain seq x y z
N MET A 1 -48.50 4.41 56.72
CA MET A 1 -49.36 3.71 55.75
C MET A 1 -49.40 4.56 54.49
N ARG A 2 -48.86 4.03 53.38
CA ARG A 2 -49.06 4.42 51.97
C ARG A 2 -48.77 5.88 51.56
N VAL A 3 -48.34 6.23 50.35
CA VAL A 3 -47.82 5.59 49.12
C VAL A 3 -47.43 6.79 48.24
N ASP A 4 -46.37 6.61 47.45
CA ASP A 4 -45.88 7.53 46.41
C ASP A 4 -46.95 7.94 45.38
N VAL A 5 -46.68 8.98 44.59
CA VAL A 5 -46.86 8.97 43.12
C VAL A 5 -46.23 10.22 42.50
N GLU A 6 -45.32 9.95 41.57
CA GLU A 6 -44.76 10.80 40.51
C GLU A 6 -45.81 11.65 39.77
N THR A 7 -45.36 12.65 39.01
CA THR A 7 -45.47 12.58 37.54
C THR A 7 -45.00 13.86 36.84
N ASN A 8 -44.31 13.61 35.73
CA ASN A 8 -44.42 14.27 34.41
C ASN A 8 -44.13 15.77 34.35
N GLY A 9 -43.45 16.28 33.34
CA GLY A 9 -43.29 15.86 31.95
C GLY A 9 -43.09 17.17 31.18
N ASP A 10 -42.14 17.23 30.25
CA ASP A 10 -42.37 17.51 28.82
C ASP A 10 -41.02 18.03 28.29
N ALA A 11 -40.61 17.92 27.03
CA ALA A 11 -41.12 17.20 25.87
C ALA A 11 -40.08 17.32 24.73
N THR A 12 -39.59 16.18 24.22
CA THR A 12 -39.47 15.85 22.77
C THR A 12 -38.47 16.65 21.86
N PRO A 13 -38.25 16.27 20.58
CA PRO A 13 -37.45 15.11 20.11
C PRO A 13 -36.56 15.39 18.85
N SER A 14 -35.69 14.44 18.42
CA SER A 14 -35.51 14.12 16.97
C SER A 14 -34.73 12.81 16.69
N HIS A 15 -35.49 11.80 16.25
CA HIS A 15 -35.27 10.76 15.23
C HIS A 15 -33.87 10.18 14.87
N THR A 16 -33.68 8.88 15.18
CA THR A 16 -32.93 7.92 14.33
C THR A 16 -33.78 6.66 14.07
N ALA A 17 -33.72 6.15 12.84
CA ALA A 17 -34.65 5.19 12.23
C ALA A 17 -34.59 3.74 12.76
N PHE A 18 -33.76 3.44 13.76
CA PHE A 18 -33.56 2.09 14.30
C PHE A 18 -34.52 1.71 15.44
N SER A 19 -35.33 2.66 15.92
CA SER A 19 -36.20 2.44 17.10
C SER A 19 -37.41 1.54 16.84
N ARG A 20 -37.78 1.28 15.57
CA ARG A 20 -39.04 0.60 15.20
C ARG A 20 -38.98 -0.93 15.02
N PHE A 21 -37.86 -1.60 15.28
CA PHE A 21 -37.84 -3.07 15.22
C PHE A 21 -38.47 -3.73 16.46
N SER A 22 -39.30 -4.74 16.27
CA SER A 22 -39.88 -5.52 17.38
C SER A 22 -38.78 -6.14 18.25
N HIS A 23 -39.03 -6.28 19.55
CA HIS A 23 -38.04 -6.80 20.50
C HIS A 23 -37.50 -8.19 20.11
N THR A 24 -38.30 -8.98 19.41
CA THR A 24 -37.94 -10.29 18.88
C THR A 24 -36.90 -10.21 17.75
N ALA A 25 -37.04 -9.25 16.85
CA ALA A 25 -36.10 -9.05 15.73
C ALA A 25 -34.72 -8.57 16.22
N ARG A 26 -34.68 -7.70 17.24
CA ARG A 26 -33.41 -7.29 17.89
C ARG A 26 -32.69 -8.48 18.51
N LYS A 27 -33.40 -9.32 19.27
CA LYS A 27 -32.81 -10.53 19.86
C LYS A 27 -32.29 -11.51 18.81
N PHE A 28 -32.92 -11.57 17.63
CA PHE A 28 -32.46 -12.39 16.51
C PHE A 28 -31.19 -11.83 15.86
N ILE A 29 -31.15 -10.53 15.58
CA ILE A 29 -29.97 -9.86 15.02
C ILE A 29 -28.79 -9.97 16.00
N ASP A 30 -29.00 -9.69 17.29
CA ASP A 30 -27.94 -9.84 18.30
C ASP A 30 -27.49 -11.30 18.47
N ARG A 31 -28.37 -12.27 18.16
CA ARG A 31 -28.03 -13.70 18.19
C ARG A 31 -27.22 -14.08 16.95
N CYS A 32 -27.56 -13.56 15.77
CA CYS A 32 -26.80 -13.75 14.54
C CYS A 32 -25.42 -13.08 14.62
N GLU A 33 -25.33 -11.87 15.16
CA GLU A 33 -24.07 -11.15 15.36
C GLU A 33 -23.17 -11.88 16.37
N ARG A 34 -23.73 -12.33 17.50
CA ARG A 34 -22.99 -13.20 18.44
C ARG A 34 -22.56 -14.52 17.79
N SER A 35 -23.40 -15.14 16.97
CA SER A 35 -23.06 -16.38 16.25
C SER A 35 -21.94 -16.14 15.21
N LEU A 36 -21.93 -15.01 14.52
CA LEU A 36 -20.88 -14.60 13.59
C LEU A 36 -19.55 -14.35 14.32
N HIS A 37 -19.58 -13.67 15.46
CA HIS A 37 -18.38 -13.45 16.29
C HIS A 37 -17.86 -14.75 16.93
N HIS A 38 -18.75 -15.69 17.31
CA HIS A 38 -18.36 -17.02 17.78
C HIS A 38 -17.79 -17.90 16.66
N THR A 39 -18.29 -17.78 15.43
CA THR A 39 -17.77 -18.54 14.28
C THR A 39 -16.40 -18.01 13.83
N ASN A 40 -16.21 -16.69 13.79
CA ASN A 40 -14.93 -16.10 13.41
C ASN A 40 -13.84 -16.32 14.47
N ARG A 41 -14.19 -16.14 15.77
CA ARG A 41 -13.27 -16.42 16.89
C ARG A 41 -12.92 -17.91 17.01
N SER A 42 -13.84 -18.82 16.66
CA SER A 42 -13.55 -20.26 16.67
C SER A 42 -12.74 -20.73 15.47
N GLN A 43 -12.70 -20.01 14.34
CA GLN A 43 -11.71 -20.28 13.28
C GLN A 43 -10.31 -19.80 13.63
N PHE A 44 -10.18 -18.72 14.40
CA PHE A 44 -8.88 -18.25 14.89
C PHE A 44 -8.27 -19.17 15.97
N LEU A 45 -9.10 -19.83 16.79
CA LEU A 45 -8.67 -20.69 17.89
C LEU A 45 -8.69 -22.20 17.58
N ARG A 46 -9.18 -22.62 16.41
CA ARG A 46 -9.30 -24.03 16.03
C ARG A 46 -8.36 -24.36 14.87
N GLY A 47 -7.13 -24.72 15.21
CA GLY A 47 -6.29 -25.52 14.33
C GLY A 47 -4.85 -25.07 14.21
N GLU A 48 -4.09 -25.25 15.30
CA GLU A 48 -2.70 -25.71 15.22
C GLU A 48 -2.66 -27.07 14.49
N GLU A 49 -2.88 -27.06 13.17
CA GLU A 49 -2.39 -28.14 12.30
C GLU A 49 -0.94 -27.79 12.00
N HIS A 50 -0.03 -28.52 12.66
CA HIS A 50 1.42 -28.45 12.53
C HIS A 50 1.88 -28.96 11.14
N HIS A 51 1.23 -28.53 10.07
CA HIS A 51 1.72 -28.65 8.72
C HIS A 51 2.91 -27.70 8.62
N ARG A 52 4.13 -28.23 8.71
CA ARG A 52 5.36 -27.49 8.37
C ARG A 52 5.21 -27.00 6.93
N LYS A 53 4.66 -25.81 6.75
CA LYS A 53 4.69 -25.08 5.49
C LYS A 53 6.16 -24.79 5.23
N TRP A 54 6.75 -25.50 4.28
CA TRP A 54 8.19 -25.50 4.00
C TRP A 54 8.77 -24.10 3.74
N PHE A 55 7.92 -23.12 3.42
CA PHE A 55 8.27 -21.73 3.15
C PHE A 55 7.95 -20.71 4.27
N VAL A 56 7.42 -21.14 5.42
CA VAL A 56 7.09 -20.19 6.50
C VAL A 56 8.36 -19.86 7.29
N THR A 57 8.84 -18.62 7.12
CA THR A 57 9.96 -18.11 7.92
C THR A 57 9.48 -17.68 9.30
N ASN A 58 10.19 -18.14 10.35
CA ASN A 58 9.88 -17.82 11.75
C ASN A 58 10.35 -16.41 12.17
N SER A 59 11.28 -15.79 11.44
CA SER A 59 11.77 -14.44 11.73
C SER A 59 10.81 -13.36 11.22
N SER A 60 10.32 -12.49 12.11
CA SER A 60 9.48 -11.34 11.74
C SER A 60 10.17 -10.44 10.72
N HIS A 61 11.46 -10.18 10.91
CA HIS A 61 12.20 -9.26 10.05
C HIS A 61 12.37 -9.79 8.62
N VAL A 62 12.57 -11.10 8.46
CA VAL A 62 12.67 -11.70 7.13
C VAL A 62 11.32 -11.67 6.42
N ARG A 63 10.21 -11.85 7.15
CA ARG A 63 8.86 -11.70 6.58
C ARG A 63 8.59 -10.28 6.10
N GLU A 64 8.99 -9.28 6.90
CA GLU A 64 8.94 -7.86 6.50
C GLU A 64 9.76 -7.61 5.23
N CYS A 65 11.00 -8.09 5.18
CA CYS A 65 11.88 -7.97 4.01
C CYS A 65 11.29 -8.62 2.75
N LEU A 66 10.71 -9.83 2.86
CA LEU A 66 10.07 -10.49 1.73
C LEU A 66 8.82 -9.75 1.25
N ALA A 67 8.05 -9.14 2.16
CA ALA A 67 6.90 -8.32 1.81
C ALA A 67 7.32 -7.03 1.09
N GLU A 68 8.39 -6.38 1.54
CA GLU A 68 8.97 -5.22 0.84
C GLU A 68 9.50 -5.59 -0.55
N LEU A 69 10.20 -6.72 -0.67
CA LEU A 69 10.68 -7.21 -1.96
C LEU A 69 9.51 -7.46 -2.92
N LEU A 70 8.46 -8.17 -2.47
CA LEU A 70 7.29 -8.46 -3.29
C LEU A 70 6.52 -7.20 -3.67
N GLY A 71 6.28 -6.30 -2.71
CA GLY A 71 5.59 -5.05 -2.96
C GLY A 71 6.34 -4.17 -3.97
N THR A 72 7.66 -4.00 -3.79
CA THR A 72 8.47 -3.21 -4.72
C THR A 72 8.54 -3.87 -6.10
N PHE A 73 8.61 -5.21 -6.16
CA PHE A 73 8.51 -5.95 -7.42
C PHE A 73 7.20 -5.66 -8.16
N VAL A 74 6.05 -5.74 -7.46
CA VAL A 74 4.74 -5.46 -8.05
C VAL A 74 4.66 -4.01 -8.54
N MET A 75 5.06 -3.05 -7.70
CA MET A 75 5.08 -1.62 -8.04
C MET A 75 5.88 -1.37 -9.33
N ILE A 76 7.07 -1.94 -9.43
CA ILE A 76 7.95 -1.76 -10.59
C ILE A 76 7.42 -2.48 -11.84
N CYS A 77 6.81 -3.66 -11.71
CA CYS A 77 6.21 -4.34 -12.86
C CYS A 77 5.10 -3.48 -13.52
N PHE A 78 4.23 -2.87 -12.72
CA PHE A 78 3.19 -1.99 -13.24
C PHE A 78 3.77 -0.67 -13.77
N GLY A 79 4.67 -0.03 -13.02
CA GLY A 79 5.25 1.26 -13.38
C GLY A 79 6.14 1.19 -14.63
N MET A 80 7.14 0.30 -14.64
CA MET A 80 7.99 0.15 -15.82
C MET A 80 7.25 -0.49 -17.00
N GLY A 81 6.26 -1.35 -16.74
CA GLY A 81 5.43 -1.95 -17.79
C GLY A 81 4.66 -0.89 -18.59
N VAL A 82 4.06 0.11 -17.92
CA VAL A 82 3.38 1.21 -18.63
C VAL A 82 4.38 2.14 -19.33
N ASN A 83 5.55 2.40 -18.74
CA ASN A 83 6.60 3.21 -19.38
C ASN A 83 7.01 2.56 -20.71
N ASN A 84 7.35 1.27 -20.69
CA ASN A 84 7.70 0.53 -21.90
C ASN A 84 6.54 0.47 -22.90
N GLN A 85 5.31 0.26 -22.45
CA GLN A 85 4.15 0.23 -23.33
C GLN A 85 3.99 1.54 -24.10
N VAL A 86 4.09 2.69 -23.43
CA VAL A 86 3.91 4.01 -24.07
C VAL A 86 5.10 4.35 -24.94
N SER A 87 6.33 4.22 -24.43
CA SER A 87 7.55 4.57 -25.17
C SER A 87 7.80 3.68 -26.38
N LEU A 88 7.67 2.35 -26.24
CA LEU A 88 7.93 1.41 -27.33
C LEU A 88 6.81 1.38 -28.39
N SER A 89 5.67 2.02 -28.11
CA SER A 89 4.56 2.15 -29.06
C SER A 89 4.43 3.54 -29.67
N GLU A 90 5.39 4.45 -29.42
CA GLU A 90 5.34 5.83 -29.90
C GLU A 90 4.01 6.52 -29.52
N GLU A 91 3.56 6.33 -28.28
CA GLU A 91 2.30 6.87 -27.72
C GLU A 91 1.00 6.40 -28.41
N THR A 92 1.06 5.36 -29.25
CA THR A 92 -0.15 4.81 -29.90
C THR A 92 -1.00 3.96 -28.94
N ASN A 93 -0.35 3.23 -28.01
CA ASN A 93 -1.03 2.34 -27.06
C ASN A 93 -1.12 2.93 -25.65
N GLY A 94 -0.94 4.25 -25.51
CA GLY A 94 -1.10 4.96 -24.24
C GLY A 94 -0.51 6.37 -24.31
N THR A 95 -0.91 7.21 -23.37
CA THR A 95 -0.47 8.61 -23.27
C THR A 95 0.21 8.87 -21.94
N TRP A 96 0.80 10.05 -21.77
CA TRP A 96 1.37 10.48 -20.48
C TRP A 96 0.40 10.32 -19.29
N LEU A 97 -0.90 10.54 -19.51
CA LEU A 97 -1.91 10.34 -18.47
C LEU A 97 -2.00 8.86 -18.04
N SER A 98 -1.90 7.93 -18.99
CA SER A 98 -1.93 6.50 -18.68
C SER A 98 -0.74 6.06 -17.83
N ILE A 99 0.44 6.65 -18.04
CA ILE A 99 1.63 6.43 -17.21
C ILE A 99 1.33 6.82 -15.76
N ASN A 100 0.87 8.05 -15.54
CA ASN A 100 0.57 8.55 -14.18
C ASN A 100 -0.50 7.70 -13.47
N MET A 101 -1.56 7.33 -14.18
CA MET A 101 -2.62 6.50 -13.60
C MET A 101 -2.14 5.09 -13.26
N ALA A 102 -1.38 4.44 -14.14
CA ALA A 102 -0.87 3.10 -13.91
C ALA A 102 0.20 3.05 -12.80
N TRP A 103 1.05 4.06 -12.67
CA TRP A 103 1.95 4.20 -11.52
C TRP A 103 1.16 4.32 -10.21
N GLY A 104 0.12 5.17 -10.18
CA GLY A 104 -0.74 5.32 -8.99
C GLY A 104 -1.45 4.01 -8.60
N ILE A 105 -2.04 3.31 -9.56
CA ILE A 105 -2.69 2.00 -9.33
C ILE A 105 -1.66 0.94 -8.92
N GLY A 106 -0.48 0.92 -9.56
CA GLY A 106 0.60 -0.01 -9.25
C GLY A 106 1.11 0.15 -7.81
N ILE A 107 1.31 1.38 -7.36
CA ILE A 107 1.66 1.69 -5.97
C ILE A 107 0.55 1.23 -5.02
N LEU A 108 -0.72 1.52 -5.33
CA LEU A 108 -1.86 1.10 -4.52
C LEU A 108 -1.89 -0.43 -4.33
N MET A 109 -1.75 -1.18 -5.42
CA MET A 109 -1.72 -2.64 -5.38
C MET A 109 -0.53 -3.16 -4.58
N ALA A 110 0.65 -2.56 -4.75
CA ALA A 110 1.84 -2.91 -4.00
C ALA A 110 1.68 -2.68 -2.49
N VAL A 111 1.03 -1.58 -2.10
CA VAL A 111 0.67 -1.29 -0.70
C VAL A 111 -0.28 -2.37 -0.17
N TYR A 112 -1.37 -2.67 -0.86
CA TYR A 112 -2.31 -3.73 -0.44
C TYR A 112 -1.64 -5.11 -0.26
N CYS A 113 -0.62 -5.42 -1.07
CA CYS A 113 0.10 -6.69 -0.97
C CYS A 113 1.06 -6.76 0.23
N SER A 114 1.59 -5.63 0.71
CA SER A 114 2.70 -5.59 1.67
C SER A 114 2.36 -4.95 3.02
N GLU A 115 1.31 -4.12 3.09
CA GLU A 115 0.94 -3.32 4.25
C GLU A 115 0.72 -4.17 5.50
N GLY A 116 0.01 -5.29 5.38
CA GLY A 116 -0.31 -6.18 6.50
C GLY A 116 0.89 -6.92 7.11
N VAL A 117 2.09 -6.84 6.50
CA VAL A 117 3.31 -7.53 6.98
C VAL A 117 4.43 -6.55 7.30
N SER A 118 4.82 -5.67 6.36
CA SER A 118 5.96 -4.76 6.52
C SER A 118 5.58 -3.33 6.84
N GLY A 119 4.30 -2.96 6.69
CA GLY A 119 3.84 -1.56 6.69
C GLY A 119 3.97 -0.87 5.34
N ALA A 120 4.28 -1.61 4.26
CA ALA A 120 4.36 -1.13 2.88
C ALA A 120 5.21 0.14 2.70
N HIS A 121 6.48 0.09 3.10
CA HIS A 121 7.36 1.25 2.89
C HIS A 121 7.69 1.43 1.41
N LEU A 122 8.07 0.33 0.74
CA LEU A 122 8.33 0.18 -0.70
C LEU A 122 9.33 1.16 -1.33
N ASN A 123 9.92 2.02 -0.49
CA ASN A 123 10.73 3.15 -0.85
C ASN A 123 11.78 3.39 0.27
N PRO A 124 13.07 3.48 -0.09
CA PRO A 124 14.15 3.77 0.87
C PRO A 124 13.95 5.09 1.63
N SER A 125 13.48 6.15 0.97
CA SER A 125 13.23 7.46 1.57
C SER A 125 12.09 7.41 2.60
N VAL A 126 11.03 6.64 2.32
CA VAL A 126 9.94 6.40 3.28
C VAL A 126 10.44 5.59 4.47
N THR A 127 11.27 4.59 4.21
CA THR A 127 11.87 3.79 5.28
C THR A 127 12.79 4.62 6.18
N LEU A 128 13.58 5.52 5.59
CA LEU A 128 14.41 6.47 6.34
C LEU A 128 13.56 7.41 7.18
N ALA A 129 12.50 7.98 6.60
CA ALA A 129 11.57 8.84 7.34
C ALA A 129 10.97 8.09 8.54
N HIS A 130 10.50 6.85 8.35
CA HIS A 130 10.00 6.02 9.44
C HIS A 130 11.04 5.76 10.53
N CYS A 131 12.33 5.64 10.19
CA CYS A 131 13.41 5.55 11.18
C CYS A 131 13.59 6.85 11.97
N VAL A 132 13.57 7.99 11.28
CA VAL A 132 13.73 9.33 11.89
C VAL A 132 12.57 9.65 12.83
N TYR A 133 11.33 9.32 12.45
CA TYR A 133 10.14 9.51 13.29
C TYR A 133 9.93 8.40 14.34
N GLY A 134 10.89 7.46 14.49
CA GLY A 134 10.85 6.42 15.52
C GLY A 134 9.80 5.32 15.29
N ARG A 135 9.24 5.20 14.08
CA ARG A 135 8.27 4.16 13.70
C ARG A 135 8.94 2.84 13.27
N LEU A 136 10.20 2.88 12.84
CA LEU A 136 11.02 1.71 12.54
C LEU A 136 12.36 1.77 13.29
N PRO A 137 12.82 0.69 13.93
CA PRO A 137 14.14 0.68 14.56
C PRO A 137 15.25 0.71 13.49
N TRP A 138 16.25 1.56 13.70
CA TRP A 138 17.36 1.81 12.75
C TRP A 138 18.10 0.54 12.28
N TRP A 139 18.18 -0.50 13.11
CA TRP A 139 18.86 -1.75 12.74
C TRP A 139 18.13 -2.54 11.64
N LYS A 140 16.82 -2.33 11.45
CA LYS A 140 16.03 -2.97 10.38
C LYS A 140 16.16 -2.26 9.04
N MET A 141 16.57 -0.99 9.03
CA MET A 141 16.64 -0.15 7.83
C MET A 141 17.45 -0.78 6.69
N PRO A 142 18.65 -1.36 6.92
CA PRO A 142 19.43 -1.95 5.84
C PRO A 142 18.74 -3.14 5.17
N GLY A 143 17.99 -3.95 5.95
CA GLY A 143 17.24 -5.09 5.42
C GLY A 143 16.12 -4.65 4.49
N TYR A 144 15.40 -3.59 4.84
CA TYR A 144 14.37 -2.99 4.00
C TYR A 144 14.97 -2.42 2.71
N PHE A 145 16.06 -1.66 2.80
CA PHE A 145 16.74 -1.08 1.64
C PHE A 145 17.18 -2.16 0.64
N LEU A 146 17.85 -3.21 1.12
CA LEU A 146 18.29 -4.32 0.26
C LEU A 146 17.10 -5.04 -0.38
N SER A 147 16.01 -5.22 0.36
CA SER A 147 14.81 -5.88 -0.14
C SER A 147 14.10 -5.06 -1.22
N GLN A 148 13.98 -3.75 -1.02
CA GLN A 148 13.40 -2.82 -1.98
C GLN A 148 14.25 -2.75 -3.25
N LEU A 149 15.57 -2.62 -3.12
CA LEU A 149 16.49 -2.62 -4.27
C LEU A 149 16.43 -3.94 -5.04
N ALA A 150 16.42 -5.09 -4.35
CA ALA A 150 16.30 -6.38 -4.97
C ALA A 150 14.94 -6.55 -5.68
N GLY A 151 13.84 -6.14 -5.03
CA GLY A 151 12.50 -6.18 -5.62
C GLY A 151 12.41 -5.31 -6.88
N ALA A 152 12.96 -4.10 -6.84
CA ALA A 152 12.99 -3.19 -7.98
C ALA A 152 13.84 -3.75 -9.13
N PHE A 153 15.02 -4.30 -8.83
CA PHE A 153 15.89 -4.91 -9.83
C PHE A 153 15.23 -6.11 -10.51
N VAL A 154 14.61 -7.01 -9.73
CA VAL A 154 13.91 -8.19 -10.27
C VAL A 154 12.69 -7.76 -11.10
N GLY A 155 11.96 -6.73 -10.67
CA GLY A 155 10.83 -6.18 -11.43
C GLY A 155 11.28 -5.59 -12.77
N ALA A 156 12.34 -4.79 -12.76
CA ALA A 156 12.93 -4.22 -13.97
C ALA A 156 13.42 -5.31 -14.93
N ALA A 157 14.10 -6.34 -14.41
CA ALA A 157 14.55 -7.48 -15.19
C ALA A 157 13.38 -8.25 -15.83
N ALA A 158 12.28 -8.46 -15.10
CA ALA A 158 11.09 -9.12 -15.64
C ALA A 158 10.46 -8.35 -16.81
N ILE A 159 10.35 -7.02 -16.69
CA ILE A 159 9.82 -6.16 -17.76
C ILE A 159 10.78 -6.08 -18.94
N TYR A 160 12.08 -5.99 -18.70
CA TYR A 160 13.09 -6.05 -19.76
C TYR A 160 12.99 -7.35 -20.56
N LEU A 161 12.86 -8.50 -19.88
CA LEU A 161 12.70 -9.79 -20.55
C LEU A 161 11.38 -9.88 -21.33
N LEU A 162 10.29 -9.29 -20.80
CA LEU A 162 8.99 -9.25 -21.47
C LEU A 162 9.03 -8.49 -22.79
N ASP A 163 9.69 -7.32 -22.81
CA ASP A 163 9.76 -6.44 -23.99
C ASP A 163 11.07 -6.58 -24.77
N TYR A 164 11.91 -7.57 -24.45
CA TYR A 164 13.25 -7.76 -25.03
C TYR A 164 13.26 -7.66 -26.57
N GLN A 165 12.32 -8.33 -27.23
CA GLN A 165 12.22 -8.33 -28.69
C GLN A 165 11.88 -6.95 -29.27
N LYS A 166 11.07 -6.15 -28.57
CA LYS A 166 10.69 -4.81 -29.01
C LYS A 166 11.83 -3.83 -28.78
N ILE A 167 12.47 -3.91 -27.62
CA ILE A 167 13.64 -3.09 -27.27
C ILE A 167 14.76 -3.34 -28.29
N GLN A 168 15.10 -4.61 -28.57
CA GLN A 168 16.15 -4.94 -29.54
C GLN A 168 15.85 -4.45 -30.96
N LYS A 169 14.57 -4.33 -31.32
CA LYS A 169 14.14 -3.83 -32.64
C LYS A 169 14.26 -2.31 -32.75
N ILE A 170 13.91 -1.60 -31.67
CA ILE A 170 13.88 -0.13 -31.64
C ILE A 170 15.25 0.45 -31.34
N ASP A 171 15.98 -0.18 -30.41
CA ASP A 171 17.23 0.31 -29.84
C ASP A 171 18.24 -0.84 -29.71
N PRO A 172 18.82 -1.30 -30.83
CA PRO A 172 19.75 -2.44 -30.83
C PRO A 172 21.05 -2.16 -30.05
N ASP A 173 21.43 -0.88 -29.94
CA ASP A 173 22.64 -0.42 -29.25
C ASP A 173 22.39 -0.03 -27.77
N LEU A 174 21.13 -0.10 -27.31
CA LEU A 174 20.69 0.15 -25.92
C LEU A 174 21.04 1.56 -25.39
N GLU A 175 21.02 2.58 -26.25
CA GLU A 175 21.39 3.95 -25.87
C GLU A 175 20.18 4.84 -25.53
N THR A 176 19.01 4.52 -26.09
CA THR A 176 17.84 5.41 -26.08
C THR A 176 16.73 4.98 -25.13
N THR A 177 16.67 3.70 -24.78
CA THR A 177 15.59 3.11 -23.95
C THR A 177 15.83 3.17 -22.44
N GLN A 178 16.98 3.68 -22.00
CA GLN A 178 17.34 3.74 -20.58
C GLN A 178 16.38 4.58 -19.71
N SER A 179 15.76 5.61 -20.30
CA SER A 179 14.79 6.49 -19.62
C SER A 179 13.48 5.78 -19.24
N ASN A 180 13.21 4.60 -19.82
CA ASN A 180 12.04 3.81 -19.44
C ASN A 180 12.22 3.12 -18.09
N PHE A 181 13.48 2.85 -17.69
CA PHE A 181 13.83 2.11 -16.48
C PHE A 181 14.29 3.00 -15.33
N ALA A 182 14.86 4.17 -15.63
CA ALA A 182 15.32 5.13 -14.64
C ALA A 182 14.98 6.56 -15.05
N THR A 183 14.83 7.44 -14.06
CA THR A 183 14.57 8.86 -14.30
C THR A 183 15.89 9.60 -14.54
N TYR A 184 15.89 10.43 -15.58
CA TYR A 184 17.01 11.30 -15.93
C TYR A 184 16.55 12.76 -15.86
N PRO A 185 17.39 13.67 -15.36
CA PRO A 185 17.05 15.09 -15.36
C PRO A 185 16.95 15.61 -16.80
N SER A 186 16.13 16.64 -16.99
CA SER A 186 16.09 17.36 -18.26
C SER A 186 17.42 18.11 -18.50
N ASP A 187 17.85 18.20 -19.75
CA ASP A 187 19.11 18.84 -20.15
C ASP A 187 19.21 20.32 -19.71
N ASP A 188 18.06 20.97 -19.52
CA ASP A 188 17.96 22.38 -19.13
C ASP A 188 18.11 22.64 -17.62
N ILE A 189 18.28 21.59 -16.81
CA ILE A 189 18.17 21.67 -15.34
C ILE A 189 19.50 21.33 -14.66
N SER A 190 19.91 22.17 -13.70
CA SER A 190 21.10 21.92 -12.89
C SER A 190 20.88 20.79 -11.87
N ASN A 191 21.95 20.09 -11.48
CA ASN A 191 21.90 19.05 -10.44
C ASN A 191 21.33 19.55 -9.10
N TYR A 192 21.56 20.83 -8.75
CA TYR A 192 20.99 21.42 -7.53
C TYR A 192 19.47 21.58 -7.62
N THR A 193 18.98 22.01 -8.77
CA THR A 193 17.55 22.15 -9.04
C THR A 193 16.89 20.77 -9.03
N ALA A 194 17.50 19.77 -9.70
CA ALA A 194 17.00 18.39 -9.71
C ALA A 194 16.94 17.79 -8.29
N PHE A 195 17.96 18.03 -7.45
CA PHE A 195 17.93 17.61 -6.06
C PHE A 195 16.77 18.25 -5.28
N TYR A 196 16.57 19.56 -5.45
CA TYR A 196 15.51 20.29 -4.77
C TYR A 196 14.12 19.79 -5.18
N THR A 197 13.90 19.51 -6.47
CA THR A 197 12.61 18.99 -6.96
C THR A 197 12.29 17.62 -6.37
N GLU A 198 13.27 16.70 -6.34
CA GLU A 198 13.09 15.37 -5.77
C GLU A 198 12.87 15.41 -4.25
N ALA A 199 13.62 16.27 -3.54
CA ALA A 199 13.45 16.46 -2.11
C ALA A 199 12.07 17.02 -1.76
N LEU A 200 11.60 18.02 -2.52
CA LEU A 200 10.27 18.61 -2.33
C LEU A 200 9.15 17.61 -2.65
N ALA A 201 9.25 16.91 -3.77
CA ALA A 201 8.26 15.90 -4.18
C ALA A 201 8.16 14.75 -3.15
N THR A 202 9.31 14.23 -2.70
CA THR A 202 9.35 13.18 -1.67
C THR A 202 8.82 13.69 -0.32
N GLY A 203 9.12 14.94 0.05
CA GLY A 203 8.58 15.57 1.26
C GLY A 203 7.06 15.68 1.23
N MET A 204 6.48 16.09 0.09
CA MET A 204 5.04 16.15 -0.10
C MET A 204 4.39 14.76 -0.06
N LEU A 205 5.02 13.75 -0.69
CA LEU A 205 4.58 12.37 -0.61
C LEU A 205 4.50 11.89 0.85
N LEU A 206 5.56 12.11 1.63
CA LEU A 206 5.60 11.73 3.05
C LEU A 206 4.55 12.45 3.88
N LEU A 207 4.34 13.74 3.62
CA LEU A 207 3.30 14.53 4.29
C LEU A 207 1.91 13.93 4.02
N CYS A 208 1.61 13.56 2.77
CA CYS A 208 0.37 12.90 2.41
C CYS A 208 0.23 11.52 3.07
N ILE A 209 1.29 10.70 3.05
CA ILE A 209 1.29 9.37 3.70
C ILE A 209 0.97 9.51 5.19
N TYR A 210 1.62 10.43 5.89
CA TYR A 210 1.34 10.64 7.31
C TYR A 210 -0.03 11.24 7.57
N ALA A 211 -0.50 12.17 6.73
CA ALA A 211 -1.85 12.73 6.88
C ALA A 211 -2.96 11.66 6.69
N ILE A 212 -2.76 10.70 5.78
CA ILE A 212 -3.72 9.61 5.50
C ILE A 212 -3.66 8.52 6.59
N THR A 213 -2.47 8.20 7.09
CA THR A 213 -2.26 7.14 8.08
C THR A 213 -2.44 7.59 9.53
N ASP A 214 -2.57 8.89 9.78
CA ASP A 214 -2.76 9.43 11.13
C ASP A 214 -4.19 9.19 11.64
N GLN A 215 -4.29 8.38 12.69
CA GLN A 215 -5.56 8.08 13.37
C GLN A 215 -6.16 9.31 14.08
N ASN A 216 -5.34 10.33 14.36
CA ASN A 216 -5.78 11.59 14.96
C ASN A 216 -6.24 12.61 13.92
N ASN A 217 -6.19 12.27 12.64
CA ASN A 217 -6.71 13.08 11.54
C ASN A 217 -7.98 12.43 10.93
N PRO A 218 -9.04 12.15 11.71
CA PRO A 218 -10.24 11.56 11.17
C PRO A 218 -10.95 12.55 10.25
N SER A 219 -11.21 12.11 9.03
CA SER A 219 -12.18 12.75 8.13
C SER A 219 -13.56 12.25 8.53
N ALA A 220 -14.14 12.89 9.57
CA ALA A 220 -15.54 12.78 10.04
C ALA A 220 -16.22 11.39 9.95
#